data_AF-A0A515D4K9-F1
#
_entry.id   AF-A0A515D4K9-F1
#
_cell.length_a   1.000
_cell.length_b   1.000
_cell.length_c   1.000
_cell.angle_alpha   90.00
_cell.angle_beta   90.00
_cell.angle_gamma   90.00
#
_symmetry.space_group_name_H-M   'P 1'
#
loop_
_entity.id
_entity.type
_entity.pdbx_description
1 polymer ?
#
loop_
_entity_poly.entity_id
_entity_poly.type
_entity_poly.pdbx_seq_one_letter_code
_entity_poly.pdbx_strand_id
1 'polypeptide(L)'
;MMKWLIVFAYLSVPLSANSAVFGGSNLGFSGYPEFSEFPPSPPYGDDRYAWDNYKREVEDYVNKAKQYVDDANSDIERVNEAKAEAIRKANEAVEEYNRKARGY
;
A
#
# COMPACT_ATOMS: atom_id res chain seq x y z
N MET A 1 38.73 22.29 10.14
CA MET A 1 38.17 21.06 10.72
C MET A 1 36.71 21.21 11.17
N MET A 2 36.30 22.34 11.79
CA MET A 2 34.90 22.60 12.20
C MET A 2 33.85 22.50 11.06
N LYS A 3 34.20 22.90 9.82
CA LYS A 3 33.30 22.83 8.67
C LYS A 3 32.87 21.41 8.28
N TRP A 4 33.74 20.41 8.49
CA TRP A 4 33.44 19.02 8.16
C TRP A 4 32.57 18.33 9.22
N LEU A 5 32.65 18.79 10.48
CA LEU A 5 31.81 18.31 11.58
C LEU A 5 30.33 18.69 11.39
N ILE A 6 30.06 19.88 10.82
CA ILE A 6 28.69 20.33 10.52
C ILE A 6 28.06 19.49 9.40
N VAL A 7 28.85 19.09 8.40
CA VAL A 7 28.38 18.22 7.30
C VAL A 7 28.07 16.80 7.81
N PHE A 8 28.89 16.27 8.72
CA PHE A 8 28.64 14.97 9.35
C PHE A 8 27.37 14.97 10.20
N ALA A 9 27.07 16.07 10.91
CA ALA A 9 25.85 16.20 11.71
C ALA A 9 24.57 16.26 10.86
N TYR A 10 24.64 16.77 9.61
CA TYR A 10 23.51 16.79 8.68
C TYR A 10 23.22 15.41 8.06
N LEU A 11 24.23 14.55 7.90
CA LEU A 11 24.06 13.17 7.40
C LEU A 11 23.45 12.22 8.42
N SER A 12 23.48 12.57 9.70
CA SER A 12 22.95 11.76 10.80
C SER A 12 21.49 12.03 11.15
N VAL A 13 20.78 12.88 10.39
CA VAL A 13 19.33 13.05 10.61
C VAL A 13 18.61 11.89 9.94
N PRO A 14 18.02 10.92 10.69
CA PRO A 14 17.13 9.97 10.08
C PRO A 14 15.94 10.75 9.53
N LEU A 15 15.84 10.84 8.21
CA LEU A 15 14.62 11.25 7.55
C LEU A 15 13.60 10.15 7.84
N SER A 16 12.82 10.32 8.90
CA SER A 16 11.62 9.53 9.15
C SER A 16 10.63 9.87 8.04
N ALA A 17 10.78 9.21 6.89
CA ALA A 17 9.79 9.23 5.83
C ALA A 17 8.57 8.46 6.34
N ASN A 18 7.59 9.19 6.86
CA ASN A 18 6.24 8.67 7.03
C ASN A 18 5.57 8.80 5.67
N SER A 19 5.62 7.75 4.86
CA SER A 19 4.77 7.66 3.68
C SER A 19 3.36 7.37 4.18
N ALA A 20 2.52 8.41 4.20
CA ALA A 20 1.09 8.15 4.17
C ALA A 20 0.81 7.53 2.79
N VAL A 21 0.55 6.22 2.75
CA VAL A 21 0.06 5.58 1.53
C VAL A 21 -1.34 6.13 1.24
N PHE A 22 -1.45 6.97 0.21
CA PHE A 22 -2.71 7.57 -0.21
C PHE A 22 -3.42 6.63 -1.18
N GLY A 23 -4.49 5.99 -0.73
CA GLY A 23 -5.31 5.08 -1.54
C GLY A 23 -6.32 4.34 -0.67
N GLY A 24 -7.30 3.69 -1.29
CA GLY A 24 -8.22 2.81 -0.58
C GLY A 24 -7.52 1.54 -0.09
N SER A 25 -8.31 0.57 0.32
CA SER A 25 -7.85 -0.67 0.94
C SER A 25 -8.90 -1.74 0.70
N ASN A 26 -8.48 -2.91 0.18
CA ASN A 26 -9.36 -4.08 0.17
C ASN A 26 -9.22 -4.91 1.46
N LEU A 27 -8.17 -4.69 2.25
CA LEU A 27 -7.92 -5.45 3.49
C LEU A 27 -9.14 -5.38 4.43
N GLY A 28 -9.76 -6.53 4.66
CA GLY A 28 -10.84 -6.73 5.62
C GLY A 28 -10.40 -7.57 6.82
N PHE A 29 -11.29 -7.71 7.80
CA PHE A 29 -11.01 -8.49 9.03
C PHE A 29 -10.69 -9.98 8.75
N SER A 30 -11.30 -10.55 7.70
CA SER A 30 -11.12 -11.97 7.32
C SER A 30 -9.95 -12.19 6.34
N GLY A 31 -9.11 -11.19 6.10
CA GLY A 31 -8.00 -11.25 5.15
C GLY A 31 -8.28 -10.48 3.87
N TYR A 32 -7.59 -10.88 2.79
CA TYR A 32 -7.72 -10.24 1.49
C TYR A 32 -8.93 -10.81 0.73
N PRO A 33 -9.97 -10.00 0.44
CA PRO A 33 -11.15 -10.49 -0.27
C PRO A 33 -10.83 -10.80 -1.72
N GLU A 34 -11.51 -11.78 -2.31
CA GLU A 34 -11.50 -12.00 -3.77
C GLU A 34 -12.29 -10.89 -4.47
N PHE A 35 -11.94 -10.59 -5.73
CA PHE A 35 -12.75 -9.73 -6.58
C PHE A 35 -14.07 -10.43 -6.93
N SER A 36 -15.17 -10.02 -6.30
CA SER A 36 -16.47 -10.71 -6.34
C SER A 36 -17.49 -10.13 -7.30
N GLU A 37 -17.08 -9.23 -8.20
CA GLU A 37 -18.01 -8.68 -9.19
C GLU A 37 -18.29 -9.71 -10.29
N PHE A 38 -19.52 -9.72 -10.78
CA PHE A 38 -19.92 -10.59 -11.87
C PHE A 38 -19.81 -9.87 -13.21
N PRO A 39 -19.25 -10.51 -14.25
CA PRO A 39 -19.22 -9.91 -15.57
C PRO A 39 -20.66 -9.75 -16.08
N PRO A 40 -21.01 -8.60 -16.67
CA PRO A 40 -22.34 -8.38 -17.23
C PRO A 40 -22.59 -9.30 -18.41
N SER A 41 -23.85 -9.62 -18.67
CA SER A 41 -24.26 -10.50 -19.76
C SER A 41 -24.74 -9.69 -20.97
N PRO A 42 -24.40 -10.10 -22.19
CA PRO A 42 -24.88 -9.41 -23.39
C PRO A 42 -26.41 -9.47 -23.48
N PRO A 43 -27.05 -8.45 -24.08
CA PRO A 43 -28.49 -8.47 -24.30
C PRO A 43 -28.87 -9.53 -25.34
N TYR A 44 -30.10 -10.04 -25.25
CA TYR A 44 -30.61 -11.09 -26.15
C TYR A 44 -30.97 -10.58 -27.56
N GLY A 45 -31.07 -9.25 -27.78
CA GLY A 45 -31.52 -8.66 -29.03
C GLY A 45 -30.72 -7.42 -29.45
N ASP A 46 -31.05 -6.87 -30.61
CA ASP A 46 -30.32 -5.76 -31.25
C ASP A 46 -30.88 -4.37 -30.91
N ASP A 47 -31.60 -4.23 -29.80
CA ASP A 47 -32.16 -2.94 -29.42
C ASP A 47 -31.07 -2.02 -28.86
N ARG A 48 -30.98 -0.80 -29.42
CA ARG A 48 -29.93 0.17 -29.08
C ARG A 48 -29.88 0.45 -27.57
N TYR A 49 -31.02 0.51 -26.91
CA TYR A 49 -31.11 0.82 -25.49
C TYR A 49 -30.46 -0.26 -24.62
N ALA A 50 -30.70 -1.54 -24.90
CA ALA A 50 -30.08 -2.65 -24.18
C ALA A 50 -28.57 -2.71 -24.43
N TRP A 51 -28.12 -2.43 -25.65
CA TRP A 51 -26.68 -2.32 -25.94
C TRP A 51 -26.02 -1.15 -25.21
N ASP A 52 -26.68 0.01 -25.13
CA ASP A 52 -26.19 1.16 -24.36
C ASP A 52 -26.14 0.86 -22.85
N ASN A 53 -27.12 0.12 -22.32
CA ASN A 53 -27.10 -0.37 -20.93
C ASN A 53 -25.94 -1.34 -20.70
N TYR A 54 -25.80 -2.35 -21.55
CA TYR A 54 -24.73 -3.35 -21.44
C TYR A 54 -23.34 -2.68 -21.49
N LYS A 55 -23.15 -1.68 -22.36
CA LYS A 55 -21.93 -0.88 -22.38
C LYS A 55 -21.63 -0.22 -21.03
N ARG A 56 -22.63 0.41 -20.40
CA ARG A 56 -22.48 1.02 -19.07
C ARG A 56 -22.13 -0.01 -17.99
N GLU A 57 -22.74 -1.18 -18.03
CA GLU A 57 -22.45 -2.26 -17.08
C GLU A 57 -21.01 -2.78 -17.26
N VAL A 58 -20.54 -2.93 -18.50
CA VAL A 58 -19.15 -3.30 -18.80
C VAL A 58 -18.18 -2.23 -18.29
N GLU A 59 -18.49 -0.95 -18.51
CA GLU A 59 -17.68 0.16 -18.01
C GLU A 59 -17.61 0.17 -16.48
N ASP A 60 -18.73 -0.06 -15.78
CA ASP A 60 -18.79 -0.16 -14.32
C ASP A 60 -17.94 -1.33 -13.81
N TYR A 61 -18.11 -2.53 -14.38
CA TYR A 61 -17.32 -3.71 -14.02
C TYR A 61 -15.81 -3.47 -14.17
N VAL A 62 -15.40 -2.86 -15.28
CA VAL A 62 -13.99 -2.50 -15.52
C VAL A 62 -13.49 -1.48 -14.50
N ASN A 63 -14.30 -0.49 -14.13
CA ASN A 63 -13.91 0.52 -13.14
C ASN A 63 -13.75 -0.09 -11.75
N LYS A 64 -14.64 -0.98 -11.34
CA LYS A 64 -14.51 -1.71 -10.07
C LYS A 64 -13.28 -2.60 -10.04
N ALA A 65 -12.97 -3.29 -11.14
CA ALA A 65 -11.75 -4.08 -11.25
C ALA A 65 -10.49 -3.22 -11.12
N LYS A 66 -10.46 -2.03 -11.74
CA LYS A 66 -9.37 -1.07 -11.59
C LYS A 66 -9.22 -0.61 -10.14
N GLN A 67 -10.32 -0.20 -9.50
CA GLN A 67 -10.29 0.22 -8.11
C GLN A 67 -9.76 -0.88 -7.19
N TYR A 68 -10.21 -2.12 -7.37
CA TYR A 68 -9.71 -3.25 -6.60
C TYR A 68 -8.18 -3.43 -6.76
N VAL A 69 -7.65 -3.28 -7.97
CA VAL A 69 -6.20 -3.34 -8.22
C VAL A 69 -5.45 -2.17 -7.58
N ASP A 70 -5.98 -0.95 -7.68
CA ASP A 70 -5.35 0.24 -7.10
C ASP A 70 -5.29 0.17 -5.57
N ASP A 71 -6.36 -0.31 -4.94
CA ASP A 71 -6.43 -0.55 -3.50
C ASP A 71 -5.45 -1.66 -3.08
N ALA A 72 -5.27 -2.69 -3.92
CA ALA A 72 -4.28 -3.74 -3.68
C ALA A 72 -2.83 -3.27 -3.74
N ASN A 73 -2.50 -2.40 -4.69
CA ASN A 73 -1.17 -1.81 -4.75
C ASN A 73 -0.89 -0.97 -3.50
N SER A 74 -1.89 -0.20 -3.05
CA SER A 74 -1.80 0.57 -1.82
C SER A 74 -1.60 -0.34 -0.58
N ASP A 75 -2.31 -1.47 -0.51
CA ASP A 75 -2.12 -2.46 0.56
C ASP A 75 -0.70 -3.06 0.57
N ILE A 76 -0.15 -3.37 -0.61
CA ILE A 76 1.22 -3.90 -0.75
C ILE A 76 2.26 -2.90 -0.27
N GLU A 77 2.09 -1.61 -0.59
CA GLU A 77 2.97 -0.55 -0.09
C GLU A 77 2.97 -0.50 1.44
N ARG A 78 1.78 -0.47 2.06
CA ARG A 78 1.62 -0.51 3.52
C ARG A 78 2.28 -1.75 4.15
N VAL A 79 2.15 -2.91 3.52
CA VAL A 79 2.79 -4.15 3.99
C VAL A 79 4.31 -4.04 3.95
N ASN A 80 4.88 -3.47 2.89
CA ASN A 80 6.32 -3.29 2.78
C ASN A 80 6.87 -2.30 3.82
N GLU A 81 6.14 -1.21 4.08
CA GLU A 81 6.45 -0.26 5.14
C GLU A 81 6.43 -0.91 6.52
N ALA A 82 5.37 -1.66 6.83
CA ALA A 82 5.23 -2.38 8.09
C ALA A 82 6.35 -3.42 8.29
N LYS A 83 6.76 -4.13 7.23
CA LYS A 83 7.91 -5.04 7.26
C LYS A 83 9.20 -4.30 7.58
N ALA A 84 9.46 -3.18 6.92
CA ALA A 84 10.66 -2.38 7.17
C ALA A 84 10.69 -1.83 8.61
N GLU A 85 9.55 -1.36 9.11
CA GLU A 85 9.41 -0.90 10.49
C GLU A 85 9.67 -2.03 11.50
N ALA A 86 9.14 -3.23 11.28
CA ALA A 86 9.38 -4.37 12.16
C ALA A 86 10.87 -4.73 12.25
N ILE A 87 11.57 -4.76 11.11
CA ILE A 87 13.01 -4.99 11.06
C ILE A 87 13.77 -3.90 11.84
N ARG A 88 13.41 -2.63 11.61
CA ARG A 88 14.03 -1.49 12.32
C ARG A 88 13.87 -1.62 13.83
N LYS A 89 12.65 -1.88 14.32
CA LYS A 89 12.37 -2.09 15.76
C LYS A 89 13.17 -3.24 16.35
N ALA A 90 13.32 -4.35 15.62
CA ALA A 90 14.12 -5.48 16.07
C ALA A 90 15.60 -5.11 16.22
N ASN A 91 16.16 -4.40 15.23
CA ASN A 91 17.55 -3.94 15.28
C ASN A 91 17.78 -2.95 16.42
N GLU A 92 16.87 -1.98 16.62
CA GLU A 92 16.92 -1.02 17.72
C GLU A 92 16.96 -1.72 19.09
N ALA A 93 16.14 -2.77 19.27
CA ALA A 93 16.13 -3.55 20.50
C ALA A 93 17.45 -4.31 20.74
N VAL A 94 18.03 -4.89 19.69
CA VAL A 94 19.33 -5.58 19.76
C VAL A 94 20.46 -4.59 20.05
N GLU A 95 20.45 -3.42 19.41
CA GLU A 95 21.42 -2.35 19.68
C GLU A 95 21.34 -1.85 21.12
N GLU A 96 20.12 -1.64 21.64
CA GLU A 96 19.92 -1.22 23.02
C GLU A 96 20.46 -2.26 24.01
N TYR A 97 20.17 -3.55 23.78
CA TYR A 97 20.72 -4.63 24.58
C TYR A 97 22.25 -4.62 24.56
N ASN A 98 22.86 -4.52 23.38
CA ASN A 98 24.31 -4.51 23.23
C ASN A 98 24.98 -3.31 23.91
N ARG A 99 24.34 -2.13 23.89
CA ARG A 99 24.83 -0.94 24.62
C ARG A 99 24.85 -1.20 26.13
N LYS A 100 23.74 -1.67 26.69
CA LYS A 100 23.60 -1.97 28.13
C LYS A 100 24.54 -3.07 28.59
N ALA A 101 24.68 -4.15 27.80
CA ALA A 101 25.57 -5.27 28.11
C ALA A 101 27.06 -4.87 28.15
N ARG A 102 27.44 -3.82 27.40
CA ARG A 102 28.81 -3.26 27.41
C ARG A 102 29.06 -2.24 28.51
N GLY A 103 28.07 -1.98 29.38
CA GLY A 103 28.23 -1.10 30.54
C GLY A 103 28.09 0.39 30.26
N TYR A 104 27.40 0.77 29.17
CA TYR A 104 26.99 2.15 28.89
C TYR A 104 25.54 2.40 29.33
#